data_AF-A0A397PE25-F1
#
_entry.id   AF-A0A397PE25-F1
#
_cell.length_a   1.000
_cell.length_b   1.000
_cell.length_c   1.000
_cell.angle_alpha   90.00
_cell.angle_beta   90.00
_cell.angle_gamma   90.00
#
_symmetry.space_group_name_H-M   'P 1'
#
loop_
_entity.id
_entity.type
_entity.pdbx_description
1 polymer ?
#
loop_
_entity_poly.entity_id
_entity_poly.type
_entity_poly.pdbx_seq_one_letter_code
_entity_poly.pdbx_strand_id
1 'polypeptide(L)'
;MRRGATIFAFCLGTLMASPATAQKLPDWSMSEVCPSAADYAACAEFESRARRIVSAPWVTIPPRARWTCLRELRREGVKSYRALQDCLKEEAFQPHGVAARAAREAG
;
A
#
# COMPACT_ATOMS: atom_id res chain seq x y z
N MET A 1 61.44 -22.07 1.73
CA MET A 1 60.41 -22.20 0.69
C MET A 1 59.10 -21.61 1.25
N ARG A 2 58.67 -20.46 0.72
CA ARG A 2 57.55 -19.64 1.24
C ARG A 2 56.20 -20.22 0.77
N ARG A 3 55.27 -20.42 1.70
CA ARG A 3 53.85 -20.74 1.43
C ARG A 3 53.14 -19.45 1.03
N GLY A 4 52.63 -19.37 -0.19
CA GLY A 4 51.79 -18.27 -0.67
C GLY A 4 50.31 -18.60 -0.48
N ALA A 5 49.63 -17.83 0.35
CA ALA A 5 48.20 -17.98 0.63
C ALA A 5 47.36 -17.31 -0.47
N THR A 6 46.45 -18.06 -1.07
CA THR A 6 45.48 -17.57 -2.06
C THR A 6 44.34 -16.85 -1.34
N ILE A 7 44.23 -15.54 -1.54
CA ILE A 7 43.14 -14.73 -1.00
C ILE A 7 41.93 -14.88 -1.93
N PHE A 8 40.89 -15.55 -1.46
CA PHE A 8 39.56 -15.54 -2.09
C PHE A 8 38.93 -14.16 -1.87
N ALA A 9 38.95 -13.33 -2.91
CA ALA A 9 38.22 -12.07 -2.92
C ALA A 9 36.71 -12.36 -3.11
N PHE A 10 36.00 -12.50 -1.99
CA PHE A 10 34.53 -12.54 -2.00
C PHE A 10 34.03 -11.10 -2.21
N CYS A 11 33.65 -10.77 -3.44
CA CYS A 11 32.91 -9.54 -3.73
C CYS A 11 31.53 -9.64 -3.06
N LEU A 12 31.43 -9.16 -1.82
CA LEU A 12 30.15 -8.90 -1.15
C LEU A 12 29.44 -7.78 -1.90
N GLY A 13 28.58 -8.16 -2.85
CA GLY A 13 27.61 -7.25 -3.45
C GLY A 13 26.74 -6.65 -2.35
N THR A 14 26.93 -5.36 -2.11
CA THR A 14 26.15 -4.59 -1.15
C THR A 14 24.72 -4.52 -1.69
N LEU A 15 23.81 -5.37 -1.18
CA LEU A 15 22.38 -5.17 -1.40
C LEU A 15 22.05 -3.79 -0.81
N MET A 16 21.85 -2.83 -1.68
CA MET A 16 21.25 -1.53 -1.37
C MET A 16 19.84 -1.80 -0.85
N ALA A 17 19.71 -2.07 0.45
CA ALA A 17 18.46 -2.02 1.17
C ALA A 17 17.98 -0.57 1.10
N SER A 18 17.17 -0.27 0.08
CA SER A 18 16.47 1.01 0.02
C SER A 18 15.70 1.16 1.33
N PRO A 19 15.90 2.25 2.09
CA PRO A 19 15.14 2.47 3.30
C PRO A 19 13.67 2.48 2.88
N ALA A 20 12.92 1.49 3.36
CA ALA A 20 11.48 1.47 3.20
C ALA A 20 10.96 2.72 3.93
N THR A 21 10.82 3.82 3.20
CA THR A 21 10.23 5.05 3.73
C THR A 21 8.89 4.65 4.31
N ALA A 22 8.74 4.80 5.62
CA ALA A 22 7.51 4.48 6.31
C ALA A 22 6.41 5.38 5.72
N GLN A 23 5.69 4.86 4.73
CA GLN A 23 4.71 5.62 3.99
C GLN A 23 3.61 6.04 4.96
N LYS A 24 3.35 7.35 5.10
CA LYS A 24 2.32 7.87 6.00
C LYS A 24 0.92 7.51 5.45
N LEU A 25 -0.02 7.24 6.34
CA LEU A 25 -1.43 7.12 5.97
C LEU A 25 -1.91 8.45 5.37
N PRO A 26 -2.66 8.45 4.25
CA PRO A 26 -3.26 9.66 3.73
C PRO A 26 -4.20 10.32 4.73
N ASP A 27 -4.17 11.65 4.78
CA ASP A 27 -5.05 12.46 5.63
C ASP A 27 -6.04 13.24 4.77
N TRP A 28 -6.85 12.51 3.99
CA TRP A 28 -7.93 13.09 3.20
C TRP A 28 -9.02 13.61 4.13
N SER A 29 -9.46 14.86 3.90
CA SER A 29 -10.61 15.42 4.59
C SER A 29 -11.90 14.76 4.12
N MET A 30 -12.93 14.71 4.98
CA MET A 30 -14.23 14.16 4.58
C MET A 30 -14.90 14.96 3.47
N SER A 31 -14.59 16.26 3.36
CA SER A 31 -14.97 17.09 2.21
C SER A 31 -14.34 16.64 0.89
N GLU A 32 -13.11 16.13 0.91
CA GLU A 32 -12.45 15.59 -0.29
C GLU A 32 -12.92 14.18 -0.64
N VAL A 33 -13.33 13.40 0.36
CA VAL A 33 -13.79 12.01 0.20
C VAL A 33 -15.27 11.96 -0.18
N CYS A 34 -16.08 12.89 0.35
CA CYS A 34 -17.53 12.96 0.14
C CYS A 34 -17.97 14.26 -0.58
N PRO A 35 -17.31 14.74 -1.65
CA PRO A 35 -17.52 16.08 -2.20
C PRO A 35 -18.91 16.32 -2.81
N SER A 36 -19.59 15.25 -3.24
CA SER A 36 -20.90 15.30 -3.90
C SER A 36 -21.84 14.19 -3.40
N ALA A 37 -21.63 13.71 -2.17
CA ALA A 37 -22.49 12.66 -1.62
C ALA A 37 -23.91 13.19 -1.40
N ALA A 38 -24.91 12.46 -1.90
CA ALA A 38 -26.33 12.80 -1.69
C ALA A 38 -26.68 12.85 -0.18
N ASP A 39 -26.05 11.98 0.60
CA ASP A 39 -26.04 12.04 2.07
C ASP A 39 -24.58 12.15 2.56
N TYR A 40 -24.17 13.37 2.87
CA TYR A 40 -22.83 13.64 3.40
C TYR A 40 -22.61 12.98 4.76
N ALA A 41 -23.61 12.97 5.64
CA ALA A 41 -23.47 12.45 6.99
C ALA A 41 -23.22 10.94 6.97
N ALA A 42 -24.00 10.20 6.16
CA ALA A 42 -23.79 8.77 5.96
C ALA A 42 -22.42 8.50 5.33
N CYS A 43 -22.04 9.23 4.27
CA CYS A 43 -20.73 9.07 3.63
C CYS A 43 -19.58 9.28 4.63
N ALA A 44 -19.61 10.39 5.37
CA ALA A 44 -18.60 10.75 6.35
C ALA A 44 -18.52 9.70 7.48
N GLU A 45 -19.65 9.13 7.91
CA GLU A 45 -19.65 8.07 8.92
C GLU A 45 -18.90 6.82 8.43
N PHE A 46 -19.25 6.32 7.24
CA PHE A 46 -18.63 5.13 6.66
C PHE A 46 -17.14 5.34 6.39
N GLU A 47 -16.75 6.48 5.85
CA GLU A 47 -15.36 6.81 5.51
C GLU A 47 -14.52 7.05 6.76
N SER A 48 -15.09 7.71 7.78
CA SER A 48 -14.43 7.85 9.09
C SER A 48 -14.23 6.49 9.77
N ARG A 49 -15.20 5.58 9.65
CA ARG A 49 -15.07 4.21 10.17
C ARG A 49 -13.96 3.46 9.46
N ALA A 50 -13.92 3.49 8.13
CA ALA A 50 -12.86 2.86 7.35
C ALA A 50 -11.48 3.44 7.66
N ARG A 51 -11.36 4.77 7.79
CA ARG A 51 -10.12 5.44 8.20
C ARG A 51 -9.60 4.89 9.53
N ARG A 52 -10.45 4.73 10.54
CA ARG A 52 -10.06 4.14 11.83
C ARG A 52 -9.53 2.73 11.66
N ILE A 53 -10.24 1.89 10.90
CA ILE A 53 -9.86 0.49 10.64
C ILE A 53 -8.49 0.40 9.97
N VAL A 54 -8.20 1.27 8.99
CA VAL A 54 -6.90 1.25 8.29
C VAL A 54 -5.80 1.89 9.13
N SER A 55 -6.11 2.93 9.92
CA SER A 55 -5.12 3.66 10.70
C SER A 55 -4.48 2.83 11.81
N ALA A 56 -5.24 1.95 12.47
CA ALA A 56 -4.76 1.18 13.61
C ALA A 56 -3.62 0.20 13.22
N PRO A 57 -3.75 -0.64 12.18
CA PRO A 57 -2.68 -1.54 11.74
C PRO A 57 -1.71 -0.88 10.75
N TRP A 58 -1.85 0.41 10.39
CA TRP A 58 -1.16 0.97 9.22
C TRP A 58 0.35 0.69 9.16
N VAL A 59 1.04 0.77 10.30
CA VAL A 59 2.49 0.54 10.39
C VAL A 59 2.88 -0.93 10.26
N THR A 60 1.98 -1.86 10.55
CA THR A 60 2.20 -3.32 10.44
C THR A 60 1.84 -3.85 9.05
N ILE A 61 1.09 -3.08 8.25
CA ILE A 61 0.81 -3.43 6.86
C ILE A 61 2.10 -3.39 6.03
N PRO A 62 2.40 -4.45 5.24
CA PRO A 62 3.56 -4.48 4.38
C PRO A 62 3.71 -3.22 3.52
N PRO A 63 4.90 -2.58 3.47
CA PRO A 63 5.11 -1.37 2.68
C PRO A 63 4.71 -1.52 1.21
N ARG A 64 4.92 -2.71 0.62
CA ARG A 64 4.51 -3.02 -0.76
C ARG A 64 3.00 -2.90 -0.94
N ALA A 65 2.19 -3.49 -0.06
CA ALA A 65 0.73 -3.41 -0.15
C ALA A 65 0.23 -1.97 0.00
N ARG A 66 0.79 -1.21 0.97
CA ARG A 66 0.49 0.22 1.14
C ARG A 66 0.77 1.01 -0.14
N TRP A 67 1.95 0.80 -0.72
CA TRP A 67 2.35 1.50 -1.94
C TRP A 67 1.50 1.10 -3.15
N THR A 68 1.22 -0.19 -3.33
CA THR A 68 0.37 -0.69 -4.43
C THR A 68 -1.01 -0.04 -4.37
N CYS A 69 -1.69 -0.13 -3.24
CA CYS A 69 -3.05 0.38 -3.09
C CYS A 69 -3.14 1.91 -3.21
N LEU A 70 -2.21 2.64 -2.60
CA LEU A 70 -2.20 4.11 -2.71
C LEU A 70 -1.91 4.57 -4.15
N ARG A 71 -1.07 3.84 -4.89
CA ARG A 71 -0.78 4.13 -6.29
C ARG A 71 -1.99 3.85 -7.18
N GLU A 72 -2.71 2.76 -6.93
CA GLU A 72 -3.92 2.40 -7.68
C GLU A 72 -5.04 3.42 -7.48
N LEU A 73 -5.36 3.76 -6.22
CA LEU A 73 -6.31 4.81 -5.89
C LEU A 73 -5.96 6.16 -6.56
N ARG A 74 -4.67 6.52 -6.56
CA ARG A 74 -4.20 7.74 -7.22
C ARG A 74 -4.38 7.67 -8.74
N ARG A 75 -4.08 6.53 -9.37
CA ARG A 75 -4.25 6.30 -10.81
C ARG A 75 -5.72 6.46 -11.21
N GLU A 76 -6.64 6.01 -10.36
CA GLU A 76 -8.09 6.08 -10.58
C GLU A 76 -8.70 7.42 -10.12
N GLY A 77 -7.91 8.30 -9.51
CA GLY A 77 -8.41 9.57 -8.97
C GLY A 77 -9.35 9.40 -7.77
N VAL A 78 -9.33 8.24 -7.11
CA VAL A 78 -10.22 7.89 -6.01
C VAL A 78 -9.60 8.29 -4.67
N LYS A 79 -10.32 9.12 -3.91
CA LYS A 79 -10.05 9.36 -2.48
C LYS A 79 -11.14 8.67 -1.66
N SER A 80 -10.85 7.48 -1.14
CA SER A 80 -11.76 6.74 -0.26
C SER A 80 -10.97 5.83 0.67
N TYR A 81 -11.22 5.94 1.97
CA TYR A 81 -10.66 5.06 2.98
C TYR A 81 -11.26 3.67 2.91
N ARG A 82 -12.52 3.54 2.46
CA ARG A 82 -13.15 2.24 2.19
C ARG A 82 -12.45 1.51 1.05
N ALA A 83 -12.25 2.19 -0.09
CA ALA A 83 -11.55 1.60 -1.22
C ALA A 83 -10.10 1.22 -0.86
N LEU A 84 -9.42 2.05 -0.06
CA LEU A 84 -8.11 1.70 0.50
C LEU A 84 -8.16 0.47 1.40
N GLN A 85 -9.14 0.38 2.30
CA GLN A 85 -9.33 -0.77 3.16
C GLN A 85 -9.54 -2.05 2.35
N ASP A 86 -10.34 -1.99 1.29
CA ASP A 86 -10.65 -3.16 0.46
C ASP A 86 -9.46 -3.61 -0.37
N CYS A 87 -8.73 -2.69 -1.01
CA CYS A 87 -7.48 -3.03 -1.69
C CYS A 87 -6.46 -3.67 -0.73
N LEU A 88 -6.32 -3.13 0.49
CA LEU A 88 -5.39 -3.67 1.47
C LEU A 88 -5.76 -5.08 1.93
N LYS A 89 -7.06 -5.40 2.02
CA LYS A 89 -7.49 -6.79 2.26
C LYS A 89 -7.10 -7.67 1.08
N GLU A 90 -7.38 -7.24 -0.15
CA GLU A 90 -7.06 -8.02 -1.35
C GLU A 90 -5.56 -8.32 -1.46
N GLU A 91 -4.69 -7.32 -1.26
CA GLU A 91 -3.23 -7.50 -1.28
C GLU A 91 -2.71 -8.31 -0.08
N ALA A 92 -3.37 -8.24 1.08
CA ALA A 92 -3.00 -9.05 2.25
C ALA A 92 -3.37 -10.53 2.07
N PHE A 93 -4.45 -10.83 1.35
CA PHE A 93 -4.89 -12.20 1.08
C PHE A 93 -4.36 -12.77 -0.24
N GLN A 94 -3.90 -11.93 -1.17
CA GLN A 94 -3.25 -12.36 -2.40
C GLN A 94 -2.01 -11.50 -2.69
N PRO A 95 -0.78 -12.05 -2.57
CA PRO A 95 0.45 -11.33 -2.93
C PRO A 95 0.57 -10.97 -4.44
N HIS A 96 -0.47 -11.23 -5.23
CA HIS A 96 -0.65 -10.93 -6.66
C HIS A 96 -2.03 -10.30 -6.98
N GLY A 97 -2.83 -9.93 -5.97
CA GLY A 97 -4.29 -9.74 -6.06
C GLY A 97 -4.79 -8.69 -7.06
N VAL A 98 -4.09 -7.56 -7.19
CA VAL A 98 -4.49 -6.49 -8.14
C VAL A 98 -4.40 -6.94 -9.61
N ALA A 99 -3.49 -7.87 -9.95
CA ALA A 99 -3.45 -8.43 -11.30
C ALA A 99 -4.66 -9.32 -11.61
N ALA A 100 -5.23 -9.97 -10.60
CA ALA A 100 -6.40 -10.84 -10.76
C ALA A 100 -7.70 -10.06 -10.96
N ARG A 101 -7.81 -8.82 -10.43
CA ARG A 101 -8.97 -7.95 -10.63
C ARG A 101 -9.02 -7.33 -12.03
N ALA A 102 -7.90 -6.82 -12.53
CA ALA A 102 -7.79 -6.35 -13.91
C ALA A 102 -8.08 -7.47 -14.94
N ALA A 103 -7.74 -8.72 -14.62
CA ALA A 103 -8.07 -9.87 -15.46
C ALA A 103 -9.55 -10.30 -15.43
N ARG A 104 -10.31 -9.91 -14.39
CA ARG A 104 -11.76 -10.19 -14.28
C ARG A 104 -12.64 -9.12 -14.89
N GLU A 105 -12.16 -7.88 -15.01
CA GLU A 105 -12.88 -6.79 -15.68
C GLU A 105 -12.63 -6.76 -17.20
N ALA A 106 -11.67 -7.56 -17.69
CA ALA A 106 -11.29 -7.67 -19.10
C ALA A 106 -11.85 -8.92 -19.81
N GLY A 107 -12.73 -9.69 -19.16
CA GLY A 107 -13.42 -10.87 -19.72
C GLY A 107 -14.92 -10.73 -19.60
#